data_AF-D9PIX2-F1
#
_entry.id   AF-D9PIX2-F1
#
_cell.length_a   1.000
_cell.length_b   1.000
_cell.length_c   1.000
_cell.angle_alpha   90.00
_cell.angle_beta   90.00
_cell.angle_gamma   90.00
#
_symmetry.space_group_name_H-M   'P 1'
#
loop_
_entity.id
_entity.type
_entity.pdbx_description
1 polymer ?
#
loop_
_entity_poly.entity_id
_entity_poly.type
_entity_poly.pdbx_seq_one_letter_code
_entity_poly.pdbx_strand_id
1 'polypeptide(L)' 'MLAKLTAKNQITIPKDIVARLSNVRYFDVGYEDGTVILKPVRVVDADLSQIRAKIERLGLSEDCVDEAVRWARSK' A
#
# COMPACT_ATOMS: atom_id res chain seq x y z
N MET A 1 -21.13 -9.57 16.48
CA MET A 1 -20.17 -10.71 16.43
C MET A 1 -18.90 -10.28 17.15
N LEU A 2 -18.31 -11.18 17.93
CA LEU A 2 -17.06 -10.94 18.66
C LEU A 2 -15.96 -11.79 18.03
N ALA A 3 -14.79 -11.21 17.79
CA ALA A 3 -13.60 -11.91 17.32
C ALA A 3 -12.52 -11.85 18.41
N LYS A 4 -11.79 -12.95 18.58
CA LYS A 4 -10.72 -13.06 19.58
C LYS A 4 -9.38 -12.73 18.93
N LEU A 5 -8.53 -11.99 19.66
CA LEU A 5 -7.12 -11.83 19.33
C LEU A 5 -6.36 -13.10 19.75
N THR A 6 -5.66 -13.73 18.81
CA THR A 6 -4.81 -14.89 19.10
C THR A 6 -3.47 -14.45 19.71
N ALA A 7 -2.71 -15.40 20.28
CA ALA A 7 -1.38 -15.13 20.84
C ALA A 7 -0.35 -14.61 19.81
N LYS A 8 -0.64 -14.76 18.50
CA LYS A 8 0.19 -14.23 17.41
C LYS A 8 -0.32 -12.89 16.88
N ASN A 9 -1.17 -12.19 17.65
CA ASN A 9 -1.82 -10.95 17.25
C ASN A 9 -2.65 -11.07 15.95
N GLN A 10 -3.26 -12.23 15.73
CA GLN A 10 -4.15 -12.44 14.58
C GLN A 10 -5.60 -12.29 15.02
N ILE A 11 -6.40 -11.66 14.18
CA ILE A 11 -7.86 -11.58 14.30
C ILE A 11 -8.48 -12.17 13.04
N THR A 12 -9.49 -13.01 13.20
CA THR A 12 -10.22 -13.58 12.07
C THR A 12 -11.44 -12.73 11.78
N ILE A 13 -11.53 -12.20 10.56
CA ILE A 13 -12.72 -11.49 10.09
C ILE A 13 -13.78 -12.53 9.68
N PRO A 14 -15.00 -12.48 10.21
CA PRO A 14 -16.08 -13.38 9.81
C PRO A 14 -16.36 -13.38 8.30
N LYS A 15 -16.69 -14.56 7.76
CA LYS A 15 -16.97 -14.75 6.32
C LYS A 15 -18.06 -13.80 5.81
N ASP A 16 -19.12 -13.56 6.57
CA ASP A 16 -20.23 -12.68 6.18
C ASP A 16 -19.81 -11.21 6.01
N ILE A 17 -18.76 -10.79 6.71
CA ILE A 17 -18.17 -9.44 6.55
C ILE A 17 -17.24 -9.43 5.33
N VAL A 18 -16.37 -10.43 5.19
CA VAL A 18 -15.44 -10.53 4.05
C VAL A 18 -16.21 -10.65 2.72
N ALA A 19 -17.35 -11.34 2.68
CA ALA A 19 -18.19 -11.47 1.50
C ALA A 19 -18.73 -10.13 0.98
N ARG A 20 -18.81 -9.10 1.84
CA ARG A 20 -19.18 -7.73 1.45
C ARG A 20 -18.00 -6.93 0.88
N LEU A 21 -16.78 -7.42 1.04
CA LEU A 21 -15.56 -6.81 0.55
C LEU A 21 -15.16 -7.45 -0.79
N SER A 22 -15.05 -6.65 -1.85
CA SER A 22 -14.77 -7.16 -3.20
C SER A 22 -13.31 -7.59 -3.38
N ASN A 23 -13.06 -8.90 -3.50
CA ASN A 23 -11.76 -9.52 -3.87
C ASN A 23 -10.53 -8.87 -3.18
N VAL A 24 -10.64 -8.63 -1.88
CA VAL A 24 -9.60 -7.97 -1.08
C VAL A 24 -8.59 -9.00 -0.63
N ARG A 25 -7.30 -8.78 -0.96
CA ARG A 25 -6.19 -9.62 -0.49
C ARG A 25 -5.38 -8.97 0.63
N TYR A 26 -5.34 -7.64 0.64
CA TYR A 26 -4.53 -6.86 1.55
C TYR A 26 -5.34 -5.72 2.16
N PHE A 27 -4.98 -5.33 3.37
CA PHE A 27 -5.53 -4.19 4.06
C PHE A 27 -4.40 -3.26 4.46
N ASP A 28 -4.60 -1.96 4.25
CA ASP A 28 -3.87 -0.94 4.97
C ASP A 28 -4.43 -0.86 6.39
N VAL A 29 -3.54 -0.91 7.38
CA VAL A 29 -3.87 -1.05 8.80
C VAL A 29 -3.50 0.22 9.54
N GLY A 30 -4.52 0.92 10.03
CA GLY A 30 -4.37 2.14 10.82
C GLY A 30 -4.94 2.02 12.21
N TYR A 31 -4.64 3.01 13.05
CA TYR A 31 -5.22 3.16 14.38
C TYR A 31 -5.60 4.63 14.60
N GLU A 32 -6.84 4.87 14.99
CA GLU A 32 -7.38 6.21 15.24
C GLU A 32 -8.40 6.11 16.38
N ASP A 33 -8.25 6.96 17.41
CA ASP A 33 -9.18 7.08 18.54
C ASP A 33 -9.62 5.75 19.17
N GLY A 34 -8.67 4.85 19.47
CA GLY A 34 -9.01 3.55 20.06
C GLY A 34 -9.45 2.49 19.05
N THR A 35 -9.58 2.85 17.77
CA THR A 35 -10.17 2.00 16.73
C THR A 35 -9.09 1.52 15.77
N VAL A 36 -9.04 0.20 15.55
CA VAL A 36 -8.25 -0.39 14.45
C VAL A 36 -9.04 -0.25 13.16
N ILE A 37 -8.45 0.40 12.17
CA ILE A 37 -9.05 0.64 10.86
C ILE A 37 -8.37 -0.28 9.84
N LEU A 38 -9.16 -1.08 9.13
CA LEU A 38 -8.70 -1.96 8.05
C LEU A 38 -9.27 -1.45 6.72
N LYS A 39 -8.44 -0.81 5.91
CA LYS A 39 -8.85 -0.29 4.59
C LYS A 39 -8.45 -1.30 3.51
N PRO A 40 -9.39 -1.88 2.75
CA PRO A 40 -9.06 -2.71 1.61
C PRO A 40 -8.14 -1.99 0.64
N VAL A 41 -7.03 -2.64 0.26
CA VAL A 41 -6.16 -2.14 -0.80
C VAL A 41 -6.11 -3.13 -1.95
N ARG A 42 -6.17 -2.59 -3.16
CA ARG A 42 -5.88 -3.36 -4.37
C ARG A 42 -4.37 -3.28 -4.59
N VAL A 43 -3.67 -4.36 -4.26
CA VAL A 43 -2.32 -4.55 -4.77
C VAL A 43 -2.50 -4.97 -6.23
N VAL A 44 -2.28 -4.01 -7.12
CA VAL A 44 -2.10 -4.32 -8.53
C VAL A 44 -0.72 -4.95 -8.61
N ASP A 45 -0.61 -6.16 -9.16
CA ASP A 45 0.67 -6.67 -9.63
C ASP A 45 1.11 -5.68 -10.71
N ALA A 46 1.89 -4.68 -10.30
CA ALA A 46 2.32 -3.64 -11.20
C ALA A 46 3.24 -4.31 -12.20
N ASP A 47 2.75 -4.48 -13.42
CA ASP A 47 3.56 -4.96 -14.52
C ASP A 47 4.77 -4.03 -14.63
N LEU A 48 5.97 -4.62 -14.57
CA LEU A 48 7.22 -3.88 -14.72
C LEU A 48 7.19 -3.01 -15.98
N SER A 49 6.48 -3.44 -17.02
CA SER A 49 6.26 -2.66 -18.24
C SER A 49 5.50 -1.36 -17.98
N GLN A 50 4.44 -1.38 -17.16
CA GLN A 50 3.66 -0.20 -16.80
C GLN A 50 4.45 0.76 -15.90
N ILE A 51 5.25 0.22 -14.98
CA ILE A 51 6.15 1.03 -14.15
C ILE A 51 7.17 1.75 -15.05
N ARG A 52 7.84 1.01 -15.95
CA ARG A 52 8.83 1.59 -16.88
C ARG A 52 8.21 2.62 -17.81
N ALA A 53 7.04 2.35 -18.39
CA ALA A 53 6.32 3.31 -19.22
C ALA A 53 5.95 4.60 -18.45
N LYS A 54 5.62 4.48 -17.15
CA LYS A 54 5.37 5.65 -16.30
C LYS A 54 6.66 6.45 -16.05
N ILE A 55 7.79 5.79 -15.78
CA ILE A 55 9.10 6.42 -15.59
C ILE A 55 9.51 7.20 -16.85
N GLU A 56 9.39 6.58 -18.02
CA GLU A 56 9.65 7.23 -19.32
C GLU A 56 8.75 8.45 -19.54
N ARG A 57 7.44 8.32 -19.28
CA ARG A 57 6.49 9.43 -19.43
C ARG A 57 6.79 10.60 -18.49
N LEU A 58 7.36 10.33 -17.32
CA LEU A 58 7.80 11.35 -16.38
C LEU A 58 9.13 11.98 -16.77
N GLY A 59 9.79 11.49 -17.83
CA GLY A 59 11.08 11.98 -18.30
C GLY A 59 12.22 11.69 -17.33
N LEU A 60 12.06 10.69 -16.46
CA LEU A 60 13.05 10.35 -15.45
C LEU A 60 14.13 9.46 -16.08
N SER A 61 15.38 9.91 -15.99
CA SER A 61 16.57 9.14 -16.36
C SER A 61 17.48 8.90 -15.14
N GLU A 62 18.57 8.17 -15.33
CA GLU A 62 19.60 7.97 -14.31
C GLU A 62 20.23 9.31 -13.86
N ASP A 63 20.34 10.28 -14.78
CA ASP A 63 20.90 11.60 -14.51
C ASP A 63 20.04 12.44 -13.55
N CYS A 64 18.74 12.16 -13.45
CA CYS A 64 17.84 12.89 -12.55
C CYS A 64 18.27 12.77 -11.09
N VAL A 65 18.94 11.69 -10.70
CA VAL A 65 19.47 11.52 -9.34
C VAL A 65 20.62 12.51 -9.10
N ASP A 66 21.56 12.59 -10.04
CA ASP A 66 22.71 13.49 -9.94
C ASP A 66 22.29 14.96 -9.98
N GLU A 67 21.27 15.30 -10.76
CA GLU A 67 20.67 16.64 -10.78
C GLU A 67 19.99 16.98 -9.45
N ALA A 68 19.20 16.06 -8.89
CA ALA A 68 18.53 16.26 -7.60
C ALA A 68 19.54 16.44 -6.46
N VAL A 69 20.63 15.67 -6.45
CA VAL A 69 21.72 15.80 -5.48
C VAL A 69 22.43 17.14 -5.62
N ARG A 70 22.76 17.57 -6.85
CA ARG A 70 23.36 18.88 -7.10
C ARG A 70 22.45 20.02 -6.63
N TRP A 71 21.16 19.95 -6.95
CA TRP A 71 20.17 20.94 -6.50
C TRP A 71 20.11 21.02 -4.97
N ALA A 72 20.00 19.89 -4.27
CA ALA A 72 19.95 19.85 -2.81
C ALA A 72 21.21 20.45 -2.14
N ARG A 73 22.39 20.30 -2.77
CA ARG A 73 23.67 20.84 -2.27
C ARG A 73 23.93 22.30 -2.67
N SER A 74 23.22 22.82 -3.66
CA SER A 74 23.33 24.22 -4.09
C SER A 74 22.55 25.19 -3.18
N LYS A 75 21.89 24.66 -2.15
CA LYS A 75 21.06 25.38 -1.20
C LYS A 75 21.77 25.59 0.14
#